data_AF-A0A937RUY0-F1
#
_entry.id   AF-A0A937RUY0-F1
#
_cell.length_a   1.000
_cell.length_b   1.000
_cell.length_c   1.000
_cell.angle_alpha   90.00
_cell.angle_beta   90.00
_cell.angle_gamma   90.00
#
_symmetry.space_group_name_H-M   'P 1'
#
loop_
_entity.id
_entity.type
_entity.pdbx_description
1 polymer ?
#
loop_
_entity_poly.entity_id
_entity_poly.type
_entity_poly.pdbx_seq_one_letter_code
_entity_poly.pdbx_strand_id
1 'polypeptide(L)'
;MHYSTFREYVIYESKIFRRRYGINRRDPGGAPYSALDASEAASTRNLGVVMEGATDREARTVARHTAVALGLSAPSNARDRLMFHDTTGLLTEADQAELMGQQRPTDVGGAGIDRYMAAMASYEREVSSRYATFLGEVGGIESDDLHALIVEAMASGDPHELTQWLDQRHGADAFDLIFRRTDWRGPDGTTTKG
;
A
#
# COMPACT_ATOMS: atom_id res chain seq x y z
N MET A 1 1.24 5.64 11.59
CA MET A 1 2.30 6.22 10.75
C MET A 1 1.89 7.41 9.89
N HIS A 2 0.60 7.65 9.57
CA HIS A 2 0.22 8.86 8.81
C HIS A 2 0.78 10.17 9.38
N TYR A 3 0.90 10.31 10.70
CA TYR A 3 1.48 11.52 11.31
C TYR A 3 3.00 11.61 11.20
N SER A 4 3.68 10.50 10.93
CA SER A 4 5.13 10.38 10.83
C SER A 4 5.65 10.54 9.39
N THR A 5 4.77 10.59 8.39
CA THR A 5 5.14 10.78 6.98
C THR A 5 5.61 12.21 6.72
N PHE A 6 6.74 12.36 6.02
CA PHE A 6 7.26 13.66 5.58
C PHE A 6 6.22 14.44 4.76
N ARG A 7 6.15 15.75 4.96
CA ARG A 7 5.22 16.62 4.23
C ARG A 7 5.88 17.93 3.85
N GLU A 8 5.74 18.30 2.59
CA GLU A 8 6.16 19.60 2.07
C GLU A 8 4.93 20.39 1.67
N TYR A 9 4.79 21.59 2.24
CA TYR A 9 3.74 22.53 1.92
C TYR A 9 4.34 23.78 1.29
N VAL A 10 3.65 24.32 0.28
CA VAL A 10 4.01 25.57 -0.38
C VAL A 10 2.83 26.53 -0.32
N ILE A 11 3.13 27.84 -0.23
CA ILE A 11 2.13 28.89 -0.35
C ILE A 11 2.21 29.43 -1.77
N TYR A 12 1.09 29.36 -2.50
CA TYR A 12 0.94 29.91 -3.84
C TYR A 12 -0.39 30.67 -3.90
N GLU A 13 -0.39 31.91 -4.40
CA GLU A 13 -1.59 32.77 -4.45
C GLU A 13 -2.41 32.80 -3.13
N SER A 14 -1.71 32.92 -1.98
CA SER A 14 -2.31 32.91 -0.63
C SER A 14 -3.05 31.62 -0.24
N LYS A 15 -2.83 30.52 -0.95
CA LYS A 15 -3.36 29.19 -0.63
C LYS A 15 -2.23 28.24 -0.25
N ILE A 16 -2.49 27.38 0.74
CA ILE A 16 -1.55 26.32 1.15
C ILE A 16 -1.81 25.09 0.29
N PHE A 17 -0.78 24.60 -0.39
CA PHE A 17 -0.81 23.37 -1.18
C PHE A 17 0.20 22.37 -0.64
N ARG A 18 -0.21 21.11 -0.52
CA ARG A 18 0.72 20.01 -0.21
C ARG A 18 1.43 19.59 -1.49
N ARG A 19 2.71 19.93 -1.60
CA ARG A 19 3.57 19.59 -2.75
C ARG A 19 4.12 18.17 -2.65
N ARG A 20 4.34 17.66 -1.43
CA ARG A 20 4.87 16.31 -1.21
C ARG A 20 4.21 15.64 -0.01
N TYR A 21 3.99 14.34 -0.14
CA TYR A 21 3.59 13.43 0.93
C TYR A 21 4.50 12.19 0.85
N GLY A 22 5.37 12.01 1.84
CA GLY A 22 6.45 11.03 1.81
C GLY A 22 7.36 11.26 0.60
N ILE A 23 7.52 10.22 -0.22
CA ILE A 23 8.24 10.29 -1.50
C ILE A 23 7.36 10.69 -2.68
N ASN A 24 6.03 10.73 -2.53
CA ASN A 24 5.12 11.10 -3.60
C ASN A 24 5.06 12.63 -3.75
N ARG A 25 5.64 13.11 -4.85
CA ARG A 25 5.67 14.53 -5.23
C ARG A 25 4.50 14.86 -6.14
N ARG A 26 4.09 16.13 -6.13
CA ARG A 26 3.22 16.70 -7.16
C ARG A 26 4.00 17.66 -8.03
N ASP A 27 3.66 17.68 -9.31
CA ASP A 27 4.12 18.73 -10.21
C ASP A 27 3.44 20.09 -9.85
N PRO A 28 3.88 21.21 -10.44
CA PRO A 28 3.24 22.51 -10.22
C PRO A 28 1.75 22.58 -10.62
N GLY A 29 1.30 21.71 -11.53
CA GLY A 29 -0.11 21.57 -11.93
C GLY A 29 -0.94 20.71 -10.97
N GLY A 30 -0.31 20.12 -9.95
CA GLY A 30 -0.94 19.27 -8.95
C GLY A 30 -1.06 17.80 -9.36
N ALA A 31 -0.53 17.39 -10.52
CA ALA A 31 -0.55 15.98 -10.94
C ALA A 31 0.37 15.13 -10.03
N PRO A 32 -0.04 13.90 -9.66
CA PRO A 32 0.81 13.00 -8.89
C PRO A 32 2.03 12.57 -9.71
N TYR A 33 3.15 12.35 -9.04
CA TYR A 33 4.40 11.91 -9.68
C TYR A 33 4.28 10.50 -10.27
N SER A 34 3.62 9.58 -9.57
CA SER A 34 3.47 8.20 -10.05
C SER A 34 2.27 8.03 -10.97
N ALA A 35 2.39 7.09 -11.91
CA ALA A 35 1.31 6.69 -12.78
C ALA A 35 0.12 6.12 -11.98
N LEU A 36 -1.07 6.20 -12.58
CA LEU A 36 -2.23 5.47 -12.09
C LEU A 36 -2.12 4.01 -12.53
N ASP A 37 -2.48 3.10 -11.63
CA ASP A 37 -2.61 1.69 -11.98
C ASP A 37 -3.83 1.51 -12.91
N ALA A 38 -3.76 0.53 -13.81
CA ALA A 38 -4.95 0.08 -14.52
C ALA A 38 -5.98 -0.47 -13.51
N SER A 39 -7.27 -0.38 -13.84
CA SER A 39 -8.33 -0.80 -12.92
C SER A 39 -8.22 -2.27 -12.51
N GLU A 40 -7.71 -3.09 -13.42
CA GLU A 40 -7.55 -4.54 -13.36
C GLU A 40 -6.14 -4.98 -12.95
N ALA A 41 -5.22 -4.05 -12.65
CA ALA A 41 -3.86 -4.41 -12.27
C ALA A 41 -3.84 -5.23 -10.96
N ALA A 42 -3.13 -6.36 -10.99
CA ALA A 42 -2.93 -7.23 -9.83
C ALA A 42 -1.91 -6.67 -8.81
N SER A 43 -1.08 -5.74 -9.25
CA SER A 43 0.00 -5.08 -8.49
C SER A 43 -0.20 -3.57 -8.57
N THR A 44 0.54 -2.83 -7.74
CA THR A 44 0.52 -1.37 -7.75
C THR A 44 1.90 -0.80 -8.06
N ARG A 45 1.92 0.25 -8.89
CA ARG A 45 3.07 1.13 -9.13
C ARG A 45 2.72 2.57 -8.76
N ASN A 46 1.52 2.79 -8.25
CA ASN A 46 1.11 4.07 -7.71
C ASN A 46 1.75 4.29 -6.33
N LEU A 47 2.61 5.32 -6.21
CA LEU A 47 3.27 5.64 -4.95
C LEU A 47 2.28 5.96 -3.82
N GLY A 48 1.08 6.46 -4.14
CA GLY A 48 0.03 6.67 -3.16
C GLY A 48 -0.41 5.36 -2.52
N VAL A 49 -0.72 4.35 -3.33
CA VAL A 49 -1.12 3.01 -2.87
C VAL A 49 0.04 2.28 -2.19
N VAL A 50 1.26 2.39 -2.73
CA VAL A 50 2.48 1.81 -2.11
C VAL A 50 2.70 2.35 -0.70
N MET A 51 2.63 3.67 -0.51
CA MET A 51 2.79 4.28 0.82
C MET A 51 1.63 3.95 1.77
N GLU A 52 0.41 3.82 1.24
CA GLU A 52 -0.75 3.40 2.01
C GLU A 52 -0.61 1.95 2.49
N GLY A 53 -0.23 1.03 1.59
CA GLY A 53 0.04 -0.36 1.92
C GLY A 53 1.21 -0.54 2.88
N ALA A 54 2.28 0.26 2.74
CA ALA A 54 3.36 0.29 3.72
C ALA A 54 2.89 0.78 5.10
N THR A 55 2.01 1.78 5.12
CA THR A 55 1.40 2.31 6.34
C THR A 55 0.53 1.28 7.05
N ASP A 56 -0.31 0.60 6.29
CA ASP A 56 -1.19 -0.46 6.76
C ASP A 56 -0.41 -1.65 7.31
N ARG A 57 0.62 -2.11 6.58
CA ARG A 57 1.46 -3.23 7.01
C ARG A 57 2.10 -2.98 8.39
N GLU A 58 2.65 -1.80 8.61
CA GLU A 58 3.23 -1.43 9.90
C GLU A 58 2.16 -1.26 10.99
N ALA A 59 1.00 -0.70 10.66
CA ALA A 59 -0.11 -0.59 11.59
C ALA A 59 -0.58 -1.99 12.06
N ARG A 60 -0.73 -2.93 11.13
CA ARG A 60 -1.07 -4.33 11.38
C ARG A 60 0.00 -5.01 12.24
N THR A 61 1.29 -4.77 11.98
CA THR A 61 2.40 -5.27 12.81
C THR A 61 2.32 -4.77 14.26
N VAL A 62 2.10 -3.46 14.46
CA VAL A 62 1.93 -2.88 15.80
C VAL A 62 0.70 -3.44 16.51
N ALA A 63 -0.43 -3.55 15.81
CA ALA A 63 -1.65 -4.12 16.35
C ALA A 63 -1.46 -5.59 16.77
N ARG A 64 -0.76 -6.38 15.96
CA ARG A 64 -0.40 -7.77 16.27
C ARG A 64 0.47 -7.86 17.51
N HIS A 65 1.54 -7.08 17.60
CA HIS A 65 2.41 -7.05 18.77
C HIS A 65 1.66 -6.64 20.04
N THR A 66 0.75 -5.67 19.92
CA THR A 66 -0.11 -5.22 21.02
C THR A 66 -1.07 -6.33 21.47
N ALA A 67 -1.72 -7.02 20.51
CA ALA A 67 -2.59 -8.15 20.82
C ALA A 67 -1.84 -9.27 21.56
N VAL A 68 -0.63 -9.62 21.10
CA VAL A 68 0.23 -10.61 21.76
C VAL A 68 0.62 -10.15 23.17
N ALA A 69 1.07 -8.91 23.34
CA ALA A 69 1.49 -8.37 24.63
C ALA A 69 0.35 -8.34 25.67
N LEU A 70 -0.88 -8.17 25.21
CA LEU A 70 -2.09 -8.15 26.05
C LEU A 70 -2.76 -9.53 26.20
N GLY A 71 -2.21 -10.57 25.56
CA GLY A 71 -2.79 -11.92 25.58
C GLY A 71 -4.16 -12.01 24.89
N LEU A 72 -4.43 -11.13 23.91
CA LEU A 72 -5.67 -11.14 23.14
C LEU A 72 -5.64 -12.24 22.09
N SER A 73 -6.76 -12.95 21.94
CA SER A 73 -6.97 -13.96 20.91
C SER A 73 -8.14 -13.58 20.02
N ALA A 74 -8.16 -14.15 18.81
CA ALA A 74 -9.23 -13.93 17.87
C ALA A 74 -10.58 -14.40 18.46
N PRO A 75 -11.65 -13.58 18.36
CA PRO A 75 -12.98 -13.97 18.84
C PRO A 75 -13.52 -15.23 18.13
N SER A 76 -14.49 -15.91 18.77
CA SER A 76 -15.16 -17.06 18.15
C SER A 76 -16.21 -16.67 17.10
N ASN A 77 -16.81 -15.47 17.23
CA ASN A 77 -17.72 -14.89 16.25
C ASN A 77 -16.99 -14.70 14.91
N ALA A 78 -17.61 -15.13 13.81
CA ALA A 78 -16.98 -15.08 12.48
C ALA A 78 -16.59 -13.67 12.03
N ARG A 79 -17.47 -12.69 12.23
CA ARG A 79 -17.24 -11.30 11.82
C ARG A 79 -16.14 -10.66 12.68
N ASP A 80 -16.23 -10.82 14.00
CA ASP A 80 -15.25 -10.23 14.91
C ASP A 80 -13.87 -10.88 14.75
N ARG A 81 -13.83 -12.18 14.44
CA ARG A 81 -12.60 -12.89 14.06
C ARG A 81 -11.98 -12.31 12.79
N LEU A 82 -12.79 -12.10 11.76
CA LEU A 82 -12.33 -11.54 10.49
C LEU A 82 -11.77 -10.12 10.69
N MET A 83 -12.42 -9.29 11.50
CA MET A 83 -11.92 -7.96 11.87
C MET A 83 -10.62 -8.03 12.67
N PHE A 84 -10.51 -8.97 13.62
CA PHE A 84 -9.30 -9.17 14.39
C PHE A 84 -8.14 -9.60 13.49
N HIS A 85 -8.37 -10.56 12.59
CA HIS A 85 -7.36 -11.02 11.64
C HIS A 85 -6.95 -9.92 10.66
N ASP A 86 -7.89 -9.13 10.12
CA ASP A 86 -7.59 -7.97 9.28
C ASP A 86 -6.71 -6.96 10.03
N THR A 87 -7.15 -6.53 11.22
CA THR A 87 -6.46 -5.53 12.04
C THR A 87 -5.05 -5.95 12.44
N THR A 88 -4.82 -7.26 12.62
CA THR A 88 -3.51 -7.80 13.04
C THR A 88 -2.67 -8.31 11.86
N GLY A 89 -3.17 -8.19 10.62
CA GLY A 89 -2.52 -8.75 9.44
C GLY A 89 -2.29 -10.26 9.54
N LEU A 90 -3.28 -10.97 10.06
CA LEU A 90 -3.32 -12.43 10.24
C LEU A 90 -4.45 -13.07 9.43
N LEU A 91 -4.92 -12.40 8.37
CA LEU A 91 -5.93 -12.95 7.46
C LEU A 91 -5.46 -14.30 6.92
N THR A 92 -6.30 -15.32 7.10
CA THR A 92 -6.11 -16.64 6.50
C THR A 92 -6.61 -16.66 5.05
N GLU A 93 -6.29 -17.71 4.29
CA GLU A 93 -6.85 -17.89 2.95
C GLU A 93 -8.40 -17.91 2.95
N ALA A 94 -9.00 -18.48 4.00
CA ALA A 94 -10.45 -18.50 4.16
C ALA A 94 -11.02 -17.09 4.41
N ASP A 95 -10.34 -16.29 5.22
CA ASP A 95 -10.72 -14.90 5.49
C ASP A 95 -10.62 -14.04 4.22
N GLN A 96 -9.55 -14.24 3.44
CA GLN A 96 -9.37 -13.57 2.16
C GLN A 96 -10.48 -13.97 1.18
N ALA A 97 -10.81 -15.25 1.05
CA ALA A 97 -11.90 -15.71 0.21
C ALA A 97 -13.26 -15.10 0.63
N GLU A 98 -13.51 -15.00 1.94
CA GLU A 98 -14.72 -14.35 2.49
C GLU A 98 -14.77 -12.86 2.13
N LEU A 99 -13.64 -12.14 2.19
CA LEU A 99 -13.56 -10.73 1.81
C LEU A 99 -13.72 -10.51 0.31
N MET A 100 -13.10 -11.36 -0.51
CA MET A 100 -13.20 -11.28 -1.96
C MET A 100 -14.63 -11.54 -2.47
N GLY A 101 -15.43 -12.31 -1.71
CA GLY A 101 -16.86 -12.51 -1.98
C GLY A 101 -17.76 -11.33 -1.61
N GLN A 102 -17.25 -10.33 -0.88
CA GLN A 102 -18.06 -9.17 -0.47
C GLN A 102 -18.30 -8.21 -1.64
N GLN A 103 -19.53 -7.67 -1.69
CA GLN A 103 -19.91 -6.62 -2.63
C GLN A 103 -19.09 -5.33 -2.39
N ARG A 104 -18.99 -4.48 -3.43
CA ARG A 104 -18.32 -3.19 -3.28
C ARG A 104 -19.14 -2.27 -2.37
N PRO A 105 -18.50 -1.36 -1.60
CA PRO A 105 -19.21 -0.44 -0.70
C PRO A 105 -20.32 0.39 -1.37
N THR A 106 -20.17 0.70 -2.66
CA THR A 106 -21.14 1.46 -3.46
C THR A 106 -22.42 0.68 -3.76
N ASP A 107 -22.36 -0.65 -3.66
CA ASP A 107 -23.42 -1.56 -4.07
C ASP A 107 -24.19 -2.09 -2.85
N VAL A 108 -23.68 -1.86 -1.64
CA VAL A 108 -24.32 -2.22 -0.37
C VAL A 108 -25.24 -1.10 0.08
N GLY A 109 -26.55 -1.32 -0.02
CA GLY A 109 -27.54 -0.48 0.65
C GLY A 109 -27.51 -0.71 2.17
N GLY A 110 -27.18 0.31 2.97
CA GLY A 110 -27.23 0.22 4.44
C GLY A 110 -26.18 1.06 5.18
N ALA A 111 -26.26 1.06 6.52
CA ALA A 111 -25.30 1.67 7.44
C ALA A 111 -24.80 0.62 8.46
N GLY A 112 -23.63 0.85 9.06
CA GLY A 112 -23.10 -0.03 10.11
C GLY A 112 -22.16 -1.12 9.58
N ILE A 113 -22.25 -2.32 10.17
CA ILE A 113 -21.23 -3.36 10.06
C ILE A 113 -21.02 -3.87 8.62
N ASP A 114 -22.09 -3.99 7.82
CA ASP A 114 -21.97 -4.53 6.45
C ASP A 114 -21.23 -3.54 5.52
N ARG A 115 -21.42 -2.23 5.72
CA ARG A 115 -20.65 -1.19 5.00
C ARG A 115 -19.18 -1.19 5.43
N TYR A 116 -18.91 -1.45 6.70
CA TYR A 116 -17.54 -1.63 7.19
C TYR A 116 -16.88 -2.84 6.53
N MET A 117 -17.56 -3.99 6.48
CA MET A 117 -17.03 -5.21 5.84
C MET A 117 -16.76 -4.99 4.35
N ALA A 118 -17.66 -4.31 3.64
CA ALA A 118 -17.45 -3.96 2.24
C ALA A 118 -16.24 -3.02 2.05
N ALA A 119 -16.05 -2.05 2.95
CA ALA A 119 -14.92 -1.13 2.91
C ALA A 119 -13.59 -1.86 3.16
N MET A 120 -13.56 -2.75 4.15
CA MET A 120 -12.42 -3.61 4.46
C MET A 120 -12.06 -4.49 3.27
N ALA A 121 -13.05 -5.13 2.63
CA ALA A 121 -12.84 -5.92 1.42
C ALA A 121 -12.31 -5.09 0.24
N SER A 122 -12.79 -3.85 0.04
CA SER A 122 -12.23 -2.97 -1.00
C SER A 122 -10.79 -2.58 -0.68
N TYR A 123 -10.51 -2.24 0.57
CA TYR A 123 -9.17 -1.83 0.99
C TYR A 123 -8.17 -2.97 0.82
N GLU A 124 -8.53 -4.19 1.24
CA GLU A 124 -7.68 -5.36 1.05
C GLU A 124 -7.38 -5.60 -0.44
N ARG A 125 -8.39 -5.51 -1.32
CA ARG A 125 -8.21 -5.66 -2.78
C ARG A 125 -7.37 -4.56 -3.43
N GLU A 126 -7.62 -3.31 -3.06
CA GLU A 126 -7.12 -2.14 -3.78
C GLU A 126 -5.78 -1.65 -3.22
N VAL A 127 -5.45 -2.02 -1.98
CA VAL A 127 -4.25 -1.56 -1.28
C VAL A 127 -3.41 -2.74 -0.83
N SER A 128 -3.86 -3.49 0.17
CA SER A 128 -3.00 -4.43 0.90
C SER A 128 -2.51 -5.58 0.01
N SER A 129 -3.40 -6.21 -0.75
CA SER A 129 -3.04 -7.28 -1.69
C SER A 129 -2.15 -6.78 -2.83
N ARG A 130 -2.45 -5.60 -3.41
CA ARG A 130 -1.62 -5.01 -4.47
C ARG A 130 -0.23 -4.66 -3.98
N TYR A 131 -0.12 -4.13 -2.76
CA TYR A 131 1.16 -3.81 -2.16
C TYR A 131 1.99 -5.07 -1.87
N ALA A 132 1.37 -6.13 -1.37
CA ALA A 132 2.03 -7.43 -1.18
C ALA A 132 2.54 -7.99 -2.51
N THR A 133 1.73 -7.96 -3.57
CA THR A 133 2.16 -8.37 -4.92
C THR A 133 3.32 -7.51 -5.42
N PHE A 134 3.26 -6.18 -5.25
CA PHE A 134 4.35 -5.27 -5.63
C PHE A 134 5.67 -5.64 -4.93
N LEU A 135 5.63 -5.90 -3.61
CA LEU A 135 6.80 -6.33 -2.87
C LEU A 135 7.34 -7.68 -3.36
N GLY A 136 6.47 -8.61 -3.71
CA GLY A 136 6.86 -9.89 -4.31
C GLY A 136 7.52 -9.72 -5.69
N GLU A 137 6.97 -8.86 -6.55
CA GLU A 137 7.49 -8.62 -7.90
C GLU A 137 8.81 -7.84 -7.91
N VAL A 138 8.97 -6.84 -7.04
CA VAL A 138 10.14 -5.93 -7.05
C VAL A 138 11.21 -6.37 -6.06
N GLY A 139 10.77 -6.84 -4.89
CA GLY A 139 11.62 -7.30 -3.80
C GLY A 139 11.99 -8.77 -3.92
N GLY A 140 11.09 -9.61 -4.40
CA GLY A 140 11.27 -11.05 -4.40
C GLY A 140 11.61 -11.55 -2.99
N ILE A 141 12.75 -12.23 -2.86
CA ILE A 141 13.27 -12.71 -1.59
C ILE A 141 13.65 -11.59 -0.61
N GLU A 142 13.88 -10.37 -1.09
CA GLU A 142 14.25 -9.18 -0.31
C GLU A 142 13.06 -8.23 -0.11
N SER A 143 11.84 -8.76 -0.18
CA SER A 143 10.59 -7.99 -0.03
C SER A 143 10.47 -7.25 1.31
N ASP A 144 11.02 -7.81 2.39
CA ASP A 144 11.04 -7.16 3.70
C ASP A 144 12.04 -6.00 3.77
N ASP A 145 13.21 -6.14 3.14
CA ASP A 145 14.20 -5.07 3.04
C ASP A 145 13.66 -3.92 2.18
N LEU A 146 13.00 -4.24 1.07
CA LEU A 146 12.32 -3.26 0.24
C LEU A 146 11.21 -2.54 1.02
N HIS A 147 10.43 -3.26 1.82
CA HIS A 147 9.41 -2.66 2.68
C HIS A 147 10.04 -1.65 3.67
N ALA A 148 11.13 -2.04 4.35
CA ALA A 148 11.83 -1.16 5.28
C ALA A 148 12.36 0.11 4.60
N LEU A 149 12.96 -0.01 3.42
CA LEU A 149 13.44 1.14 2.63
C LEU A 149 12.30 2.07 2.21
N ILE A 150 11.13 1.53 1.86
CA ILE A 150 9.95 2.34 1.53
C ILE A 150 9.45 3.10 2.75
N VAL A 151 9.39 2.46 3.92
CA VAL A 151 8.95 3.09 5.17
C VAL A 151 9.92 4.23 5.55
N GLU A 152 11.22 3.98 5.50
CA GLU A 152 12.24 4.99 5.81
C GLU A 152 12.16 6.17 4.84
N ALA A 153 12.11 5.91 3.53
CA ALA A 153 11.99 6.96 2.52
C ALA A 153 10.69 7.77 2.68
N MET A 154 9.58 7.12 3.05
CA MET A 154 8.31 7.80 3.34
C MET A 154 8.40 8.68 4.59
N ALA A 155 9.07 8.22 5.65
CA ALA A 155 9.22 8.95 6.89
C ALA A 155 10.15 10.17 6.73
N SER A 156 11.30 9.99 6.07
CA SER A 156 12.31 11.02 5.85
C SER A 156 11.97 11.98 4.71
N GLY A 157 11.23 11.51 3.70
CA GLY A 157 11.01 12.20 2.44
C GLY A 157 12.20 12.13 1.47
N ASP A 158 13.23 11.36 1.81
CA ASP A 158 14.44 11.13 1.01
C ASP A 158 14.42 9.71 0.39
N PRO A 159 14.29 9.60 -0.95
CA PRO A 159 14.30 8.31 -1.62
C PRO A 159 15.70 7.76 -1.93
N HIS A 160 16.80 8.41 -1.52
CA HIS A 160 18.15 8.08 -2.01
C HIS A 160 18.51 6.59 -1.87
N GLU A 161 18.39 6.03 -0.67
CA GLU A 161 18.72 4.62 -0.42
C GLU A 161 17.79 3.66 -1.16
N LEU A 162 16.48 3.99 -1.22
CA LEU A 162 15.50 3.23 -1.98
C LEU A 162 15.84 3.22 -3.48
N THR A 163 16.18 4.38 -4.06
CA THR A 163 16.60 4.50 -5.46
C THR A 163 17.86 3.69 -5.72
N GLN A 164 18.87 3.81 -4.86
CA GLN A 164 20.11 3.06 -5.00
C GLN A 164 19.86 1.55 -4.95
N TRP A 165 19.04 1.08 -4.02
CA TRP A 165 18.68 -0.32 -3.89
C TRP A 165 17.96 -0.85 -5.14
N LEU A 166 17.04 -0.05 -5.69
CA LEU A 166 16.31 -0.38 -6.93
C LEU A 166 17.25 -0.42 -8.14
N ASP A 167 18.14 0.57 -8.27
CA ASP A 167 19.06 0.66 -9.41
C ASP A 167 20.03 -0.52 -9.45
N GLN A 168 20.49 -0.99 -8.29
CA GLN A 168 21.36 -2.16 -8.17
C GLN A 168 20.70 -3.46 -8.67
N ARG A 169 19.38 -3.58 -8.57
CA ARG A 169 18.62 -4.82 -8.88
C ARG A 169 17.93 -4.76 -10.23
N HIS A 170 17.45 -3.60 -10.63
CA HIS A 170 16.60 -3.40 -11.80
C HIS A 170 17.25 -2.52 -12.88
N GLY A 171 18.50 -2.09 -12.66
CA GLY A 171 19.27 -1.26 -13.60
C GLY A 171 19.08 0.24 -13.35
N ALA A 172 19.89 1.07 -14.01
CA ALA A 172 19.86 2.52 -13.82
C ALA A 172 18.46 3.13 -14.07
N ASP A 173 18.13 4.16 -13.29
CA ASP A 173 16.86 4.89 -13.33
C ASP A 173 15.63 4.02 -12.98
N ALA A 174 15.82 2.93 -12.23
CA ALA A 174 14.77 1.97 -11.90
C ALA A 174 13.61 2.63 -11.17
N PHE A 175 13.87 3.58 -10.27
CA PHE A 175 12.81 4.30 -9.55
C PHE A 175 11.83 5.02 -10.51
N ASP A 176 12.38 5.78 -11.45
CA ASP A 176 11.61 6.51 -12.46
C ASP A 176 10.85 5.53 -13.38
N LEU A 177 11.51 4.44 -13.79
CA LEU A 177 10.91 3.41 -14.63
C LEU A 177 9.76 2.67 -13.94
N ILE A 178 9.92 2.34 -12.66
CA ILE A 178 8.93 1.59 -11.89
C ILE A 178 7.69 2.43 -11.58
N PHE A 179 7.87 3.67 -11.12
CA PHE A 179 6.76 4.46 -10.58
C PHE A 179 6.15 5.45 -11.58
N ARG A 180 6.92 5.95 -12.56
CA ARG A 180 6.45 7.00 -13.48
C ARG A 180 5.92 6.45 -14.80
N ARG A 181 6.40 5.29 -15.25
CA ARG A 181 6.00 4.70 -16.53
C ARG A 181 4.85 3.74 -16.36
N THR A 182 3.85 3.86 -17.23
CA THR A 182 2.69 2.96 -17.28
C THR A 182 3.00 1.63 -17.96
N ASP A 183 4.18 1.47 -18.56
CA ASP A 183 4.56 0.32 -19.41
C ASP A 183 5.72 -0.53 -18.85
N TRP A 184 6.09 -0.37 -17.59
CA TRP A 184 7.14 -1.19 -16.96
C TRP A 184 6.71 -2.67 -16.85
N ARG A 185 7.62 -3.60 -17.18
CA ARG A 185 7.35 -5.05 -17.34
C ARG A 185 8.22 -5.97 -16.48
N GLY A 186 8.88 -5.47 -15.44
CA GLY A 186 9.86 -6.26 -14.70
C GLY A 186 11.20 -6.40 -15.42
N PRO A 187 12.24 -6.90 -14.71
CA PRO A 187 13.57 -7.13 -15.27
C PRO A 187 13.58 -8.15 -16.43
N ASP A 188 12.60 -9.06 -16.49
CA ASP A 188 12.52 -10.11 -17.52
C ASP A 188 11.66 -9.72 -18.74
N GLY A 189 11.09 -8.50 -18.77
CA GLY A 189 10.25 -8.02 -19.88
C GLY A 189 8.94 -8.81 -20.09
N THR A 190 8.60 -9.72 -19.18
CA THR A 190 7.43 -10.57 -19.28
C THR A 190 6.18 -9.83 -18.77
N THR A 191 5.19 -9.70 -19.65
CA THR A 191 3.80 -9.47 -19.22
C THR A 191 3.35 -10.70 -18.43
N THR A 192 3.12 -10.55 -17.13
CA THR A 192 2.19 -11.43 -16.42
C THR A 192 0.82 -11.22 -17.04
N LYS A 193 0.46 -12.12 -17.96
CA LYS A 193 -0.92 -12.31 -18.40
C LYS A 193 -1.65 -13.09 -17.31
N GLY A 194 -2.79 -12.56 -16.87
CA GLY A 194 -3.83 -13.32 -16.16
C GLY A 194 -4.05 -12.85 -14.75
#